data_AF-I1ZK29-F1
#
_entry.id   AF-I1ZK29-F1
#
_cell.length_a   1.000
_cell.length_b   1.000
_cell.length_c   1.000
_cell.angle_alpha   90.00
_cell.angle_beta   90.00
_cell.angle_gamma   90.00
#
_symmetry.space_group_name_H-M   'P 1'
#
loop_
_entity.id
_entity.type
_entity.pdbx_description
1 polymer ?
#
loop_
_entity_poly.entity_id
_entity_poly.type
_entity_poly.pdbx_seq_one_letter_code
_entity_poly.pdbx_strand_id
1 'polypeptide(L)'
;MGTTSLLISSTLSKKEKKLDHLEREFQKARLELDEKRCLVERKQQLFTQMLEEEYAMAASFLQKQAVDVSCGWESLHRCIEEYDLEAREAAQVALKQIEIEEENLWQFYRKDRRQLEEEFAQDKVS
;
A
#
# COMPACT_ATOMS: atom_id res chain seq x y z
N MET A 1 -17.65 -13.62 -50.65
CA MET A 1 -18.41 -13.39 -49.39
C MET A 1 -17.63 -13.74 -48.10
N GLY A 2 -16.30 -13.97 -48.12
CA GLY A 2 -15.57 -14.50 -46.94
C GLY A 2 -14.68 -13.51 -46.17
N THR A 3 -14.55 -12.25 -46.59
CA THR A 3 -13.55 -11.31 -46.04
C THR A 3 -14.06 -10.46 -44.87
N THR A 4 -15.37 -10.19 -44.80
CA THR A 4 -16.00 -9.40 -43.73
C THR A 4 -15.99 -10.14 -42.38
N SER A 5 -16.18 -11.47 -42.38
CA SER A 5 -16.22 -12.27 -41.15
C SER A 5 -14.85 -12.33 -40.44
N LEU A 6 -13.74 -12.45 -41.17
CA LEU A 6 -12.40 -12.49 -40.60
C LEU A 6 -11.96 -11.14 -40.02
N LEU A 7 -12.34 -10.04 -40.65
CA LEU A 7 -12.03 -8.68 -40.17
C LEU A 7 -12.75 -8.38 -38.84
N ILE A 8 -14.03 -8.73 -38.72
CA ILE A 8 -14.83 -8.53 -37.50
C ILE A 8 -14.30 -9.38 -36.34
N SER A 9 -13.90 -10.64 -36.59
CA SER A 9 -13.28 -11.49 -35.57
C SER A 9 -11.92 -10.95 -35.11
N SER A 10 -11.14 -10.34 -36.01
CA SER A 10 -9.82 -9.79 -35.68
C SER A 10 -9.89 -8.49 -34.87
N THR A 11 -10.92 -7.66 -35.07
CA THR A 11 -11.12 -6.40 -34.32
C THR A 11 -11.65 -6.68 -32.92
N LEU A 12 -12.63 -7.58 -32.78
CA LEU A 12 -13.11 -8.06 -31.47
C LEU A 12 -11.98 -8.64 -30.60
N SER A 13 -11.14 -9.50 -31.19
CA SER A 13 -9.99 -10.08 -30.48
C SER A 13 -8.96 -9.03 -30.02
N LYS A 14 -8.75 -7.95 -30.78
CA LYS A 14 -7.85 -6.85 -30.37
C LYS A 14 -8.43 -6.04 -29.21
N LYS A 15 -9.76 -5.85 -29.19
CA LYS A 15 -10.48 -5.12 -28.14
C LYS A 15 -10.44 -5.85 -26.81
N GLU A 16 -10.76 -7.14 -26.82
CA GLU A 16 -10.66 -8.01 -25.65
C GLU A 16 -9.23 -8.00 -25.07
N LYS A 17 -8.21 -8.12 -25.93
CA LYS A 17 -6.80 -8.05 -25.49
C LYS A 17 -6.42 -6.73 -24.83
N LYS A 18 -6.95 -5.59 -25.31
CA LYS A 18 -6.70 -4.28 -24.69
C LYS A 18 -7.33 -4.21 -23.29
N LEU A 19 -8.55 -4.70 -23.15
CA LEU A 19 -9.28 -4.71 -21.87
C LEU A 19 -8.62 -5.67 -20.86
N ASP A 20 -8.24 -6.87 -21.32
CA ASP A 20 -7.48 -7.85 -20.53
C ASP A 20 -6.10 -7.32 -20.10
N HIS A 21 -5.45 -6.51 -20.94
CA HIS A 21 -4.20 -5.88 -20.58
C HIS A 21 -4.42 -4.81 -19.50
N LEU A 22 -5.41 -3.92 -19.68
CA LEU A 22 -5.75 -2.90 -18.69
C LEU A 22 -6.09 -3.52 -17.33
N GLU A 23 -6.88 -4.60 -17.32
CA GLU A 23 -7.22 -5.31 -16.09
C GLU A 23 -5.98 -5.89 -15.41
N ARG A 24 -5.07 -6.52 -16.18
CA ARG A 24 -3.83 -7.07 -15.62
C ARG A 24 -2.92 -6.00 -15.04
N GLU A 25 -2.73 -4.89 -15.72
CA GLU A 25 -1.91 -3.79 -15.21
C GLU A 25 -2.52 -3.19 -13.93
N PHE A 26 -3.85 -3.02 -13.89
CA PHE A 26 -4.53 -2.55 -12.69
C PHE A 26 -4.37 -3.52 -11.51
N GLN A 27 -4.61 -4.81 -11.71
CA GLN A 27 -4.45 -5.81 -10.65
C GLN A 27 -2.99 -5.91 -10.16
N LYS A 28 -2.04 -5.80 -11.08
CA LYS A 28 -0.61 -5.78 -10.74
C LYS A 28 -0.26 -4.56 -9.89
N ALA A 29 -0.67 -3.37 -10.30
CA ALA A 29 -0.43 -2.14 -9.55
C ALA A 29 -1.11 -2.17 -8.16
N ARG A 30 -2.31 -2.76 -8.06
CA ARG A 30 -2.98 -2.95 -6.78
C ARG A 30 -2.21 -3.88 -5.85
N LEU A 31 -1.69 -4.99 -6.37
CA LEU A 31 -0.86 -5.92 -5.61
C LEU A 31 0.42 -5.24 -5.10
N GLU A 32 1.06 -4.41 -5.92
CA GLU A 32 2.25 -3.63 -5.51
C GLU A 32 1.92 -2.65 -4.36
N LEU A 33 0.73 -2.05 -4.35
CA LEU A 33 0.27 -1.20 -3.24
C LEU A 33 -0.03 -2.00 -1.97
N ASP A 34 -0.65 -3.18 -2.11
CA ASP A 34 -0.88 -4.10 -0.99
C ASP A 34 0.45 -4.57 -0.36
N GLU A 35 1.45 -4.90 -1.19
CA GLU A 35 2.79 -5.27 -0.71
C GLU A 35 3.47 -4.12 0.05
N LYS A 36 3.35 -2.87 -0.43
CA LYS A 36 3.84 -1.69 0.28
C LYS A 36 3.14 -1.52 1.64
N ARG A 37 1.82 -1.69 1.70
CA ARG A 37 1.04 -1.61 2.94
C ARG A 37 1.51 -2.65 3.95
N CYS A 38 1.59 -3.91 3.53
CA CYS A 38 2.09 -4.99 4.38
C CYS A 38 3.52 -4.73 4.87
N LEU A 39 4.38 -4.14 4.04
CA LEU A 39 5.74 -3.79 4.44
C LEU A 39 5.76 -2.71 5.53
N VAL A 40 4.92 -1.67 5.42
CA VAL A 40 4.80 -0.61 6.42
C VAL A 40 4.32 -1.19 7.75
N GLU A 41 3.23 -1.98 7.73
CA GLU A 41 2.66 -2.63 8.92
C GLU A 41 3.70 -3.55 9.59
N ARG A 42 4.40 -4.36 8.80
CA ARG A 42 5.44 -5.25 9.32
C ARG A 42 6.61 -4.48 9.95
N LYS A 43 7.07 -3.40 9.32
CA LYS A 43 8.13 -2.56 9.88
C LYS A 43 7.71 -1.91 11.19
N GLN A 44 6.47 -1.42 11.26
CA GLN A 44 5.92 -0.85 12.48
C GLN A 44 5.87 -1.89 13.61
N GLN A 45 5.39 -3.10 13.33
CA GLN A 45 5.37 -4.19 14.31
C GLN A 45 6.76 -4.56 14.81
N LEU A 46 7.74 -4.71 13.90
CA LEU A 46 9.12 -5.03 14.27
C LEU A 46 9.75 -3.92 15.11
N PHE A 47 9.46 -2.66 14.79
CA PHE A 47 9.96 -1.52 15.57
C PHE A 47 9.36 -1.50 16.99
N THR A 48 8.05 -1.73 17.12
CA THR A 48 7.41 -1.84 18.44
C THR A 48 8.00 -2.98 19.27
N GLN A 49 8.21 -4.16 18.67
CA GLN A 49 8.85 -5.29 19.36
C GLN A 49 10.26 -4.94 19.84
N MET A 50 11.07 -4.29 18.98
CA MET A 50 12.40 -3.83 19.36
C MET A 50 12.34 -2.83 20.52
N LEU A 51 11.39 -1.87 20.52
CA LEU A 51 11.22 -0.93 21.63
C LEU A 51 10.83 -1.63 22.94
N GLU A 52 9.97 -2.65 22.88
CA GLU A 52 9.60 -3.46 24.04
C GLU A 52 10.81 -4.20 24.62
N GLU A 53 11.66 -4.78 23.76
CA GLU A 53 12.90 -5.45 24.15
C GLU A 53 13.89 -4.48 24.81
N GLU A 54 14.10 -3.30 24.21
CA GLU A 54 14.98 -2.25 24.75
C GLU A 54 14.45 -1.71 26.08
N TYR A 55 13.13 -1.47 26.18
CA TYR A 55 12.50 -1.08 27.44
C TYR A 55 12.73 -2.14 28.51
N ALA A 56 12.47 -3.41 28.22
CA ALA A 56 12.66 -4.51 29.16
C ALA A 56 14.13 -4.62 29.61
N MET A 57 15.07 -4.43 28.70
CA MET A 57 16.50 -4.43 29.00
C MET A 57 16.87 -3.28 29.94
N ALA A 58 16.52 -2.04 29.58
CA ALA A 58 16.79 -0.84 30.38
C ALA A 58 16.12 -0.90 31.76
N ALA A 59 14.86 -1.34 31.81
CA ALA A 59 14.09 -1.57 33.03
C ALA A 59 14.82 -2.56 33.95
N SER A 60 15.37 -3.65 33.41
CA SER A 60 16.10 -4.65 34.19
C SER A 60 17.36 -4.09 34.86
N PHE A 61 18.00 -3.09 34.25
CA PHE A 61 19.16 -2.41 34.84
C PHE A 61 18.74 -1.48 35.97
N LEU A 62 17.69 -0.68 35.76
CA LEU A 62 17.15 0.23 36.78
C LEU A 62 16.66 -0.55 38.01
N GLN A 63 15.99 -1.67 37.80
CA GLN A 63 15.43 -2.50 38.88
C GLN A 63 16.51 -3.11 39.79
N LYS A 64 17.73 -3.31 39.30
CA LYS A 64 18.85 -3.89 40.07
C LYS A 64 19.61 -2.84 40.89
N GLN A 65 19.27 -1.56 40.78
CA GLN A 65 19.97 -0.51 41.52
C GLN A 65 19.46 -0.38 42.96
N ALA A 66 20.39 -0.16 43.88
CA ALA A 66 20.11 0.05 45.31
C ALA A 66 19.84 1.52 45.65
N VAL A 67 19.89 2.42 44.66
CA VAL A 67 19.67 3.87 44.79
C VAL A 67 18.31 4.25 44.22
N ASP A 68 17.81 5.44 44.59
CA ASP A 68 16.59 5.96 43.96
C ASP A 68 16.82 6.20 42.47
N VAL A 69 16.00 5.53 41.66
CA VAL A 69 16.02 5.56 40.20
C VAL A 69 14.74 6.16 39.61
N SER A 70 13.94 6.87 40.41
CA SER A 70 12.69 7.54 39.99
C SER A 70 12.86 8.35 38.70
N CYS A 71 13.83 9.26 38.67
CA CYS A 71 14.18 10.07 37.48
C CYS A 71 14.63 9.20 36.28
N GLY A 72 15.29 8.06 36.53
CA GLY A 72 15.70 7.11 35.50
C GLY A 72 14.49 6.41 34.87
N TRP A 73 13.51 6.01 35.68
CA TRP A 73 12.26 5.46 35.19
C TRP A 73 11.46 6.47 34.39
N GLU A 74 11.30 7.70 34.89
CA GLU A 74 10.59 8.76 34.17
C GLU A 74 11.22 9.04 32.80
N SER A 75 12.55 9.12 32.76
CA SER A 75 13.29 9.31 31.51
C SER A 75 13.12 8.12 30.55
N LEU A 76 13.18 6.88 31.05
CA LEU A 76 12.99 5.68 30.23
C LEU A 76 11.59 5.64 29.60
N HIS A 77 10.53 5.85 30.39
CA HIS A 77 9.16 5.82 29.88
C HIS A 77 8.95 6.89 28.81
N ARG A 78 9.35 8.14 29.10
CA ARG A 78 9.24 9.25 28.16
C ARG A 78 9.97 8.96 26.85
N CYS A 79 11.21 8.45 26.89
CA CYS A 79 11.95 8.14 25.67
C CYS A 79 11.25 7.07 24.82
N ILE A 80 10.75 5.99 25.44
CA ILE A 80 10.06 4.94 24.69
C ILE A 80 8.75 5.45 24.10
N GLU A 81 7.99 6.25 24.85
CA GLU A 81 6.75 6.89 24.36
C GLU A 81 7.03 7.83 23.17
N GLU A 82 8.09 8.63 23.23
CA GLU A 82 8.50 9.53 22.15
C GLU A 82 8.82 8.74 20.87
N TYR A 83 9.63 7.68 20.96
CA TYR A 83 9.98 6.86 19.79
C TYR A 83 8.78 6.08 19.23
N ASP A 84 7.94 5.53 20.09
CA ASP A 84 6.73 4.81 19.66
C ASP A 84 5.74 5.77 18.96
N LEU A 85 5.57 6.99 19.48
CA LEU A 85 4.76 8.02 18.85
C LEU A 85 5.30 8.40 17.46
N GLU A 86 6.60 8.73 17.36
CA GLU A 86 7.23 9.13 16.10
C GLU A 86 7.11 8.02 15.03
N ALA A 87 7.33 6.77 15.42
CA ALA A 87 7.20 5.63 14.51
C ALA A 87 5.76 5.40 14.05
N ARG A 88 4.76 5.58 14.93
CA ARG A 88 3.34 5.50 14.57
C ARG A 88 2.94 6.62 13.61
N GLU A 89 3.39 7.84 13.86
CA GLU A 89 3.14 8.97 12.96
C GLU A 89 3.75 8.74 11.58
N ALA A 90 5.00 8.28 11.52
CA ALA A 90 5.68 7.95 10.27
C ALA A 90 4.95 6.84 9.49
N ALA A 91 4.53 5.77 10.18
CA ALA A 91 3.74 4.70 9.58
C ALA A 91 2.39 5.22 9.05
N GLN A 92 1.70 6.07 9.81
CA GLN A 92 0.42 6.66 9.41
C GLN A 92 0.56 7.55 8.17
N VAL A 93 1.63 8.35 8.08
CA VAL A 93 1.92 9.17 6.89
C VAL A 93 2.12 8.27 5.67
N ALA A 94 2.89 7.19 5.80
CA ALA A 94 3.10 6.24 4.72
C ALA A 94 1.81 5.54 4.27
N LEU A 95 0.96 5.13 5.22
CA LEU A 95 -0.33 4.50 4.92
C LEU A 95 -1.28 5.46 4.20
N LYS A 96 -1.37 6.72 4.64
CA LYS A 96 -2.16 7.76 3.95
C LYS A 96 -1.68 7.99 2.52
N GLN A 97 -0.38 7.94 2.28
CA GLN A 97 0.18 8.07 0.94
C GLN A 97 -0.25 6.88 0.05
N ILE A 98 -0.27 5.66 0.59
CA ILE A 98 -0.77 4.48 -0.12
C ILE A 98 -2.26 4.61 -0.44
N GLU A 99 -3.08 5.07 0.50
CA GLU A 99 -4.52 5.31 0.27
C GLU A 99 -4.75 6.30 -0.88
N ILE A 100 -3.96 7.38 -0.95
CA ILE A 100 -4.02 8.35 -2.04
C ILE A 100 -3.60 7.71 -3.37
N GLU A 101 -2.53 6.90 -3.37
CA GLU A 101 -2.09 6.16 -4.57
C GLU A 101 -3.17 5.17 -5.06
N GLU A 102 -3.85 4.47 -4.15
CA GLU A 102 -4.94 3.54 -4.49
C GLU A 102 -6.16 4.24 -5.10
N GLU A 103 -6.60 5.36 -4.51
CA GLU A 103 -7.71 6.14 -5.05
C GLU A 103 -7.36 6.65 -6.45
N ASN A 104 -6.15 7.18 -6.63
CA ASN A 104 -5.68 7.62 -7.94
C ASN A 104 -5.66 6.47 -8.95
N LEU A 105 -5.11 5.32 -8.58
CA LEU A 105 -5.07 4.12 -9.42
C LEU A 105 -6.48 3.71 -9.87
N TRP A 106 -7.45 3.72 -8.94
CA TRP A 106 -8.85 3.41 -9.25
C TRP A 106 -9.47 4.41 -10.22
N GLN A 107 -9.24 5.71 -10.01
CA GLN A 107 -9.75 6.75 -10.90
C GLN A 107 -9.16 6.65 -12.31
N PHE A 108 -7.86 6.40 -12.44
CA PHE A 108 -7.21 6.19 -13.74
C PHE A 108 -7.76 4.95 -14.45
N TYR A 109 -7.81 3.81 -13.76
CA TYR A 109 -8.36 2.58 -14.32
C TYR A 109 -9.81 2.78 -14.82
N ARG A 110 -10.66 3.41 -14.00
CA ARG A 110 -12.06 3.68 -14.37
C ARG A 110 -12.15 4.56 -15.62
N LYS A 111 -11.31 5.60 -15.71
CA LYS A 111 -11.28 6.51 -16.85
C LYS A 111 -10.85 5.78 -18.12
N ASP A 112 -9.74 5.05 -18.07
CA ASP A 112 -9.18 4.34 -19.22
C ASP A 112 -10.12 3.23 -19.69
N ARG A 113 -10.74 2.50 -18.75
CA ARG A 113 -11.75 1.49 -19.07
C ARG A 113 -12.94 2.10 -19.81
N ARG A 114 -13.47 3.23 -19.33
CA ARG A 114 -14.58 3.93 -19.99
C ARG A 114 -14.19 4.38 -21.39
N GLN A 115 -12.99 4.93 -21.57
CA GLN A 115 -12.50 5.35 -22.89
C GLN A 115 -12.41 4.16 -23.85
N LEU A 116 -11.90 3.01 -23.40
CA LEU A 116 -11.87 1.78 -24.21
C LEU A 116 -13.29 1.31 -24.57
N GLU A 117 -14.23 1.34 -23.62
CA GLU A 117 -15.63 0.98 -23.86
C GLU A 117 -16.30 1.91 -24.89
N GLU A 118 -16.02 3.22 -24.84
CA GLU A 118 -16.49 4.23 -25.80
C GLU A 118 -15.87 4.02 -27.20
N GLU A 119 -14.56 3.80 -27.29
CA GLU A 119 -13.88 3.43 -28.55
C GLU A 119 -14.53 2.18 -29.18
N PHE A 120 -14.82 1.18 -28.35
CA PHE A 120 -15.40 -0.07 -28.82
C PHE A 120 -16.83 0.10 -29.33
N ALA A 121 -17.59 1.02 -28.74
CA ALA A 121 -18.95 1.36 -29.16
C ALA A 121 -18.98 2.17 -30.48
N GLN A 122 -18.08 3.15 -30.66
CA GLN A 122 -18.00 3.95 -31.88
C GLN A 122 -17.64 3.11 -33.12
N ASP A 123 -16.72 2.16 -32.96
CA ASP A 123 -16.35 1.18 -33.98
C ASP A 123 -17.50 0.24 -34.41
N LYS A 124 -18.60 0.14 -33.63
CA LYS A 124 -19.78 -0.65 -34.01
C LYS A 124 -20.79 0.13 -34.84
N VAL A 125 -20.66 1.46 -34.89
CA VAL A 125 -21.60 2.39 -35.54
C VAL A 125 -21.07 2.90 -36.89
N SER A 126 -19.76 2.78 -37.14
CA SER A 126 -19.11 3.06 -38.44
C SER A 126 -19.07 1.83 -39.34
#